data_AF-A0A3D4FKB8-F1
#
_entry.id   AF-A0A3D4FKB8-F1
#
_cell.length_a   1.000
_cell.length_b   1.000
_cell.length_c   1.000
_cell.angle_alpha   90.00
_cell.angle_beta   90.00
_cell.angle_gamma   90.00
#
_symmetry.space_group_name_H-M   'P 1'
#
loop_
_entity.id
_entity.type
_entity.pdbx_description
1 polymer ?
#
loop_
_entity_poly.entity_id
_entity_poly.type
_entity_poly.pdbx_seq_one_letter_code
_entity_poly.pdbx_strand_id
1 'polypeptide(L)' 'MSEKQEIIQSIEELRNLMHLLMNQSETLTNSELVEISQELDKLLNQYNRLLMSE' A
#
# COMPACT_ATOMS: atom_id res chain seq x y z
N MET A 1 7.39 -18.30 -0.63
CA MET A 1 7.46 -16.96 -1.21
C MET A 1 8.72 -16.30 -0.66
N SER A 2 9.39 -15.44 -1.42
CA SER A 2 10.44 -14.58 -0.84
C SER A 2 9.81 -13.39 -0.14
N GLU A 3 10.48 -12.81 0.86
CA GLU A 3 10.02 -11.61 1.56
C GLU A 3 9.66 -10.48 0.58
N LYS A 4 10.46 -10.34 -0.50
CA LYS A 4 10.20 -9.40 -1.60
C LYS A 4 8.88 -9.67 -2.31
N GLN A 5 8.54 -10.93 -2.58
CA GLN A 5 7.28 -11.30 -3.23
C GLN A 5 6.07 -11.03 -2.33
N GLU A 6 6.20 -11.29 -1.03
CA GLU A 6 5.13 -11.03 -0.05
C GLU A 6 4.82 -9.53 0.03
N ILE A 7 5.86 -8.69 0.08
CA ILE A 7 5.68 -7.23 0.11
C ILE A 7 5.05 -6.71 -1.20
N ILE A 8 5.47 -7.22 -2.36
CA ILE A 8 4.86 -6.85 -3.65
C ILE A 8 3.37 -7.20 -3.64
N GLN A 9 3.02 -8.40 -3.19
CA GLN A 9 1.63 -8.83 -3.11
C GLN A 9 0.80 -7.93 -2.18
N SER A 10 1.30 -7.61 -0.98
CA SER A 10 0.61 -6.72 -0.05
C SER A 10 0.47 -5.28 -0.59
N ILE A 11 1.44 -4.79 -1.36
CA ILE A 11 1.35 -3.49 -2.06
C ILE A 11 0.19 -3.50 -3.07
N GLU A 12 0.05 -4.57 -3.86
CA GLU A 12 -1.02 -4.70 -4.85
C GLU A 12 -2.40 -4.80 -4.18
N GLU A 13 -2.51 -5.58 -3.11
CA GLU A 13 -3.75 -5.72 -2.33
C GLU A 13 -4.19 -4.37 -1.74
N LEU A 14 -3.28 -3.62 -1.10
CA LEU A 14 -3.60 -2.30 -0.55
C LEU A 14 -3.92 -1.26 -1.63
N ARG A 15 -3.25 -1.29 -2.79
CA ARG A 15 -3.60 -0.41 -3.92
C ARG A 15 -5.01 -0.67 -4.41
N ASN A 16 -5.39 -1.94 -4.57
CA ASN A 16 -6.74 -2.31 -5.00
C ASN A 16 -7.79 -1.84 -3.98
N LEU A 17 -7.53 -2.04 -2.68
CA LEU A 17 -8.42 -1.57 -1.62
C LEU A 17 -8.55 -0.04 -1.62
N MET A 18 -7.43 0.68 -1.77
CA MET A 18 -7.43 2.14 -1.86
C MET A 18 -8.29 2.60 -3.05
N HIS A 19 -8.12 2.01 -4.23
CA HIS A 19 -8.93 2.36 -5.40
C HIS A 19 -10.44 2.09 -5.20
N LEU A 20 -10.80 0.99 -4.53
CA LEU A 20 -12.19 0.71 -4.20
C LEU A 20 -12.78 1.78 -3.28
N LEU A 21 -12.05 2.17 -2.25
CA LEU A 21 -12.49 3.21 -1.31
C LEU A 21 -12.52 4.60 -1.95
N MET A 22 -11.58 4.93 -2.85
CA MET A 22 -11.62 6.18 -3.62
C MET A 22 -12.91 6.28 -4.45
N ASN A 23 -13.37 5.16 -5.01
CA ASN A 23 -14.60 5.12 -5.82
C ASN A 23 -15.88 5.18 -4.97
N GLN A 24 -15.80 4.81 -3.70
CA GLN A 24 -16.93 4.78 -2.77
C GLN A 24 -17.03 6.04 -1.89
N SER A 25 -15.92 6.77 -1.73
CA SER A 25 -15.83 7.93 -0.84
C SER A 25 -16.12 9.23 -1.57
N GLU A 26 -16.92 10.11 -0.96
CA GLU A 26 -17.16 11.46 -1.49
C GLU A 26 -15.91 12.34 -1.42
N THR A 27 -14.97 12.02 -0.54
CA THR A 27 -13.72 12.76 -0.34
C THR A 27 -12.53 11.81 -0.24
N LEU A 28 -11.36 12.27 -0.69
CA LEU A 28 -10.10 11.51 -0.64
C LEU A 28 -9.36 11.65 0.70
N THR A 29 -10.00 12.23 1.70
CA THR A 29 -9.39 12.51 3.01
C THR A 29 -10.18 11.89 4.15
N ASN A 30 -11.03 10.90 3.87
CA ASN A 30 -11.66 10.13 4.95
C ASN A 30 -10.57 9.35 5.72
N SER A 31 -10.83 9.04 7.00
CA SER A 31 -9.84 8.39 7.86
C SER A 31 -9.34 7.07 7.29
N GLU A 32 -10.25 6.27 6.72
CA GLU A 32 -9.95 4.95 6.18
C GLU A 32 -8.98 5.00 4.98
N LEU A 33 -9.19 5.94 4.05
CA LEU A 33 -8.33 6.12 2.89
C LEU A 33 -6.99 6.72 3.29
N VAL A 34 -6.97 7.61 4.29
CA VAL A 34 -5.73 8.12 4.87
C VAL A 34 -4.93 6.99 5.51
N GLU A 35 -5.56 6.15 6.32
CA GLU A 35 -4.91 4.99 6.97
C GLU A 35 -4.33 4.02 5.94
N ILE A 36 -5.08 3.68 4.91
CA ILE A 36 -4.61 2.79 3.82
C ILE A 36 -3.47 3.43 3.03
N SER A 37 -3.53 4.74 2.77
CA SER A 37 -2.45 5.44 2.08
C SER A 37 -1.14 5.42 2.88
N GLN A 38 -1.24 5.54 4.21
CA GLN A 38 -0.08 5.48 5.10
C GLN A 38 0.50 4.07 5.18
N GLU A 39 -0.35 3.04 5.22
CA GLU A 39 0.12 1.66 5.24
C GLU A 39 0.79 1.25 3.93
N LEU A 40 0.23 1.68 2.80
CA LEU A 40 0.85 1.51 1.48
C LEU A 40 2.22 2.18 1.42
N ASP A 41 2.37 3.39 1.96
CA ASP A 41 3.66 4.10 2.00
C ASP A 41 4.71 3.35 2.83
N LYS A 42 4.33 2.77 3.98
CA LYS A 42 5.25 1.94 4.78
C LYS A 42 5.76 0.73 4.00
N LEU A 43 4.88 0.01 3.30
CA LEU A 43 5.26 -1.15 2.51
C LEU A 43 6.15 -0.78 1.32
N LEU A 44 5.84 0.31 0.62
CA LEU A 44 6.69 0.83 -0.46
C LEU A 44 8.08 1.18 0.05
N ASN A 45 8.17 1.81 1.23
CA ASN A 45 9.45 2.12 1.87
C ASN A 45 10.21 0.85 2.28
N GLN A 46 9.51 -0.18 2.77
CA GLN A 46 10.14 -1.47 3.07
C GLN A 46 10.68 -2.15 1.81
N TYR A 47 9.90 -2.16 0.73
CA TYR A 47 10.33 -2.67 -0.57
C TYR A 47 11.55 -1.93 -1.10
N ASN A 48 11.55 -0.60 -1.04
CA ASN A 48 12.70 0.22 -1.44
C ASN A 48 13.95 -0.09 -0.61
N ARG A 49 13.82 -0.32 0.70
CA ARG A 49 14.95 -0.73 1.54
C ARG A 49 15.51 -2.08 1.11
N LEU A 50 14.66 -3.05 0.79
CA LEU A 50 15.10 -4.36 0.30
C LEU A 50 15.86 -4.24 -1.04
N LEU A 51 15.38 -3.40 -1.95
CA LEU A 51 16.07 -3.14 -3.23
C LEU A 51 17.45 -2.48 -3.05
N MET A 52 17.61 -1.63 -2.04
CA MET A 52 18.88 -0.95 -1.75
C MET A 52 19.85 -1.80 -0.94
N SER A 53 19.39 -2.93 -0.38
CA SER A 53 20.20 -3.89 0.36
C SER A 53 20.68 -5.09 -0.48
N GLU A 54 20.27 -5.18 -1.74
CA GLU A 54 20.79 -6.11 -2.76
C GLU A 54 22.02 -5.51 -3.47
#